data_AF-A0A3A8J7U2-F1
#
_entry.id   AF-A0A3A8J7U2-F1
#
_cell.length_a   1.000
_cell.length_b   1.000
_cell.length_c   1.000
_cell.angle_alpha   90.00
_cell.angle_beta   90.00
_cell.angle_gamma   90.00
#
_symmetry.space_group_name_H-M   'P 1'
#
loop_
_entity.id
_entity.type
_entity.pdbx_description
1 polymer ?
#
loop_
_entity_poly.entity_id
_entity_poly.type
_entity_poly.pdbx_seq_one_letter_code
_entity_poly.pdbx_strand_id
1 'polypeptide(L)' 'MLRAEAVLLLAQRKDPRTLEPLRKVLRRSRIRQELVEAAGALGAPSLLPALRALEGQRQDDRPFTRALAEAIAALESVS' A
#
# COMPACT_ATOMS: atom_id res chain seq x y z
N MET A 1 -8.05 -11.45 -13.11
CA MET A 1 -8.04 -11.01 -11.69
C MET A 1 -6.71 -11.31 -10.96
N LEU A 2 -5.64 -11.68 -11.65
CA LEU A 2 -4.41 -12.27 -11.07
C LEU A 2 -3.35 -11.29 -10.48
N ARG A 3 -3.69 -10.04 -10.12
CA ARG A 3 -2.67 -9.00 -9.83
C ARG A 3 -2.59 -8.48 -8.39
N ALA A 4 -3.64 -8.58 -7.59
CA ALA A 4 -3.62 -8.06 -6.21
C ALA A 4 -3.04 -9.07 -5.22
N GLU A 5 -3.51 -10.32 -5.26
CA GLU A 5 -3.05 -11.41 -4.37
C GLU A 5 -1.58 -11.75 -4.57
N ALA A 6 -1.10 -11.79 -5.82
CA ALA A 6 0.31 -12.01 -6.11
C ALA A 6 1.20 -10.89 -5.55
N VAL A 7 0.73 -9.64 -5.60
CA VAL A 7 1.45 -8.49 -5.04
C VAL A 7 1.45 -8.53 -3.52
N LEU A 8 0.34 -8.92 -2.90
CA LEU A 8 0.25 -9.11 -1.45
C LEU A 8 1.20 -10.23 -0.98
N LEU A 9 1.21 -11.37 -1.67
CA LEU A 9 2.06 -12.52 -1.31
C LEU A 9 3.56 -12.20 -1.42
N LEU A 10 3.95 -11.44 -2.43
CA LEU A 10 5.34 -11.01 -2.61
C LEU A 10 5.74 -9.90 -1.61
N ALA A 11 4.83 -8.98 -1.29
CA ALA A 11 5.06 -7.97 -0.28
C ALA A 11 5.23 -8.56 1.12
N GLN A 12 4.43 -9.59 1.48
CA GLN A 12 4.61 -10.33 2.73
C GLN A 12 5.97 -11.03 2.83
N ARG A 13 6.56 -11.40 1.70
CA ARG A 13 7.93 -11.94 1.63
C ARG A 13 9.02 -10.86 1.66
N LYS A 14 8.64 -9.58 1.78
CA LYS A 14 9.51 -8.40 1.72
C LYS A 14 10.42 -8.39 0.49
N ASP A 15 9.93 -8.89 -0.64
CA ASP A 15 10.72 -8.95 -1.87
C ASP A 15 10.89 -7.53 -2.45
N PRO A 16 12.11 -6.99 -2.55
CA PRO A 16 12.34 -5.62 -3.01
C PRO A 16 11.89 -5.39 -4.46
N ARG A 17 11.73 -6.45 -5.27
CA ARG A 17 11.21 -6.35 -6.65
C ARG A 17 9.77 -5.87 -6.70
N THR A 18 9.04 -5.87 -5.58
CA THR A 18 7.66 -5.37 -5.48
C THR A 18 7.57 -3.86 -5.31
N LEU A 19 8.66 -3.18 -4.92
CA LEU A 19 8.66 -1.75 -4.61
C LEU A 19 8.20 -0.89 -5.78
N GLU A 20 8.86 -1.05 -6.94
CA GLU A 20 8.56 -0.27 -8.15
C GLU A 20 7.16 -0.53 -8.71
N PRO A 21 6.69 -1.80 -8.83
CA PRO A 21 5.31 -2.09 -9.15
C PRO A 21 4.30 -1.42 -8.21
N LEU A 22 4.49 -1.51 -6.89
CA LEU A 22 3.59 -0.89 -5.91
C LEU A 22 3.59 0.63 -6.03
N ARG A 23 4.77 1.25 -6.12
CA ARG A 23 4.93 2.70 -6.30
C ARG A 23 4.18 3.23 -7.53
N LYS A 24 4.12 2.46 -8.62
CA LYS A 24 3.39 2.84 -9.83
C LYS A 24 1.87 2.68 -9.67
N VAL A 25 1.42 1.64 -9.00
CA VAL A 25 0.00 1.36 -8.83
C VAL A 25 -0.66 2.32 -7.84
N LEU A 26 0.03 2.68 -6.75
CA LEU A 26 -0.44 3.62 -5.72
C LEU A 26 -0.63 5.06 -6.22
N ARG A 27 -0.24 5.39 -7.45
CA ARG A 27 -0.49 6.71 -8.07
C ARG A 27 -1.73 6.75 -8.95
N ARG A 28 -2.46 5.64 -9.06
CA ARG A 28 -3.64 5.54 -9.94
C ARG A 28 -4.92 5.89 -9.18
N SER A 29 -5.93 6.39 -9.88
CA SER A 29 -7.21 6.80 -9.27
C SER A 29 -8.08 5.66 -8.75
N ARG A 30 -7.84 4.41 -9.17
CA ARG A 30 -8.59 3.22 -8.72
C ARG A 30 -7.68 2.21 -8.03
N ILE A 31 -7.16 2.60 -6.86
CA ILE A 31 -6.37 1.71 -6.02
C ILE A 31 -7.31 0.79 -5.25
N ARG A 32 -6.93 -0.48 -5.19
CA ARG A 32 -7.60 -1.47 -4.36
C ARG A 32 -6.95 -1.53 -2.98
N GLN A 33 -7.73 -1.88 -1.96
CA GLN A 33 -7.26 -1.98 -0.57
C GLN A 33 -6.04 -2.90 -0.44
N GLU A 34 -6.02 -4.03 -1.14
CA GLU A 34 -4.96 -5.03 -1.05
C GLU A 34 -3.59 -4.49 -1.49
N LEU A 35 -3.58 -3.45 -2.33
CA LEU A 35 -2.34 -2.79 -2.75
C LEU A 35 -1.79 -1.84 -1.67
N VAL A 36 -2.68 -1.27 -0.85
CA VAL A 36 -2.32 -0.46 0.31
C VAL A 36 -1.78 -1.37 1.41
N GLU A 37 -2.45 -2.50 1.67
CA GLU A 37 -1.98 -3.52 2.61
C GLU A 37 -0.61 -4.08 2.20
N ALA A 38 -0.43 -4.39 0.91
CA ALA A 38 0.86 -4.83 0.39
C ALA A 38 1.96 -3.78 0.58
N ALA A 39 1.65 -2.49 0.44
CA ALA A 39 2.62 -1.44 0.68
C ALA A 39 3.08 -1.37 2.15
N GLY A 40 2.15 -1.50 3.10
CA GLY A 40 2.47 -1.61 4.52
C GLY A 40 3.29 -2.86 4.83
N ALA A 41 2.88 -4.01 4.30
CA ALA A 41 3.56 -5.30 4.53
C ALA A 41 4.99 -5.35 3.96
N LEU A 42 5.25 -4.68 2.83
CA LEU A 42 6.59 -4.58 2.26
C LEU A 42 7.56 -3.88 3.22
N GLY A 43 7.08 -2.92 4.03
CA GLY A 43 7.92 -2.24 5.02
C GLY A 43 8.93 -1.28 4.41
N ALA A 44 8.64 -0.69 3.25
CA ALA A 44 9.54 0.24 2.56
C ALA A 44 9.11 1.71 2.79
N PRO A 45 9.80 2.49 3.66
CA PRO A 45 9.42 3.86 3.99
C PRO A 45 9.30 4.81 2.79
N SER A 46 10.03 4.53 1.69
CA SER A 46 9.92 5.28 0.43
C SER A 46 8.51 5.29 -0.20
N LEU A 47 7.60 4.43 0.27
CA LEU A 47 6.19 4.41 -0.16
C LEU A 47 5.30 5.40 0.61
N LEU A 48 5.75 5.96 1.73
CA LEU A 48 4.98 6.90 2.55
C LEU A 48 4.39 8.08 1.75
N PRO A 49 5.14 8.76 0.86
CA PRO A 49 4.57 9.87 0.07
C PRO A 49 3.42 9.42 -0.83
N ALA A 50 3.48 8.21 -1.37
CA ALA A 50 2.42 7.66 -2.22
C ALA A 50 1.19 7.27 -1.41
N LEU A 51 1.36 6.76 -0.18
CA LEU A 51 0.25 6.46 0.72
C LEU A 51 -0.42 7.73 1.22
N ARG A 52 0.33 8.75 1.67
CA ARG A 52 -0.24 10.03 2.11
C ARG A 52 -1.03 10.74 1.02
N ALA A 53 -0.65 10.59 -0.25
CA ALA A 53 -1.43 11.12 -1.37
C ALA A 53 -2.85 10.49 -1.50
N LEU A 54 -3.12 9.38 -0.82
CA LEU A 54 -4.42 8.72 -0.78
C LEU A 54 -5.28 9.17 0.40
N GLU A 55 -4.73 9.94 1.35
CA GLU A 55 -5.50 10.49 2.46
C GLU A 55 -6.62 11.39 1.94
N GLY A 56 -7.78 11.29 2.58
CA GLY A 56 -8.99 12.00 2.15
C GLY A 56 -9.66 11.43 0.90
N GLN A 57 -9.08 10.43 0.22
CA GLN A 57 -9.77 9.69 -0.83
C GLN A 57 -10.64 8.58 -0.22
N ARG A 58 -11.81 8.34 -0.81
CA ARG A 58 -12.71 7.22 -0.44
C ARG A 58 -13.04 7.20 1.06
N GLN A 59 -13.33 8.37 1.65
CA GLN A 59 -13.57 8.52 3.09
C GLN A 59 -14.72 7.63 3.60
N ASP A 60 -15.71 7.36 2.74
CA ASP A 60 -16.84 6.48 3.05
C ASP A 60 -16.48 4.97 3.02
N ASP A 61 -15.31 4.62 2.48
CA ASP A 61 -14.78 3.25 2.46
C ASP A 61 -13.95 2.99 3.72
N ARG A 62 -14.65 2.56 4.79
CA ARG A 62 -14.03 2.23 6.09
C ARG A 62 -12.92 1.18 5.99
N PRO A 63 -13.09 0.06 5.28
CA PRO A 63 -12.01 -0.91 5.05
C PRO A 63 -10.76 -0.28 4.44
N PHE A 64 -10.92 0.55 3.40
CA PHE A 64 -9.81 1.20 2.72
C PHE A 64 -9.09 2.23 3.62
N THR A 65 -9.84 3.11 4.29
CA THR A 65 -9.27 4.14 5.16
C THR A 65 -8.51 3.54 6.34
N ARG A 66 -9.02 2.44 6.93
CA ARG A 66 -8.31 1.68 7.96
C ARG A 66 -7.00 1.09 7.42
N ALA A 67 -7.05 0.38 6.30
CA ALA A 67 -5.84 -0.20 5.71
C ALA A 67 -4.79 0.86 5.36
N LEU A 68 -5.22 2.04 4.93
CA LEU A 68 -4.34 3.18 4.65
C LEU A 68 -3.65 3.69 5.91
N ALA A 69 -4.41 3.91 6.99
CA ALA A 69 -3.87 4.36 8.26
C ALA A 69 -2.88 3.34 8.85
N GLU A 70 -3.24 2.05 8.82
CA GLU A 70 -2.37 0.96 9.29
C GLU A 70 -1.07 0.88 8.47
N ALA A 71 -1.15 1.00 7.14
CA ALA A 71 0.03 0.98 6.28
C ALA A 71 0.96 2.17 6.54
N ILE A 72 0.42 3.38 6.73
CA ILE A 72 1.21 4.57 7.05
C ILE A 72 1.90 4.39 8.41
N ALA A 73 1.16 4.01 9.45
CA ALA A 73 1.71 3.80 10.78
C ALA A 73 2.81 2.72 10.80
N ALA A 74 2.60 1.63 10.06
CA ALA A 74 3.61 0.57 9.92
C ALA A 74 4.92 1.11 9.33
N LEU A 75 4.86 1.91 8.26
CA LEU A 75 6.06 2.47 7.63
C LEU A 75 6.74 3.56 8.46
N GLU A 76 5.98 4.34 9.22
CA GLU A 76 6.53 5.32 10.18
C GLU A 76 7.28 4.63 11.32
N SER A 77 6.82 3.46 11.78
CA SER A 77 7.49 2.70 12.84
C SER A 77 8.84 2.08 12.45
N VAL A 78 9.14 2.02 11.15
CA VAL A 78 10.37 1.41 10.59
C VAL A 78 11.39 2.47 10.16
N SER A 79 11.01 3.76 10.18
CA SER A 79 11.87 4.91 9.81
C SER A 79 12.62 5.46 11.00
#